data_AF-A0A0Q5M3P2-F1
#
_entry.id   AF-A0A0Q5M3P2-F1
#
_cell.length_a   1.000
_cell.length_b   1.000
_cell.length_c   1.000
_cell.angle_alpha   90.00
_cell.angle_beta   90.00
_cell.angle_gamma   90.00
#
_symmetry.space_group_name_H-M   'P 1'
#
loop_
_entity.id
_entity.type
_entity.pdbx_description
1 polymer ?
#
loop_
_entity_poly.entity_id
_entity_poly.type
_entity_poly.pdbx_seq_one_letter_code
_entity_poly.pdbx_strand_id
1 'polypeptide(L)'
;MTTSKWTTALAACDELDALLATAYPAANPGLLAKIRKVVATLQGTGLPYVQTKAGMIASRAEIYLSTQRHTKAPGGADGLMQEMRYRLLSGIREELRVAQDQGGS
;
A
#
# COMPACT_ATOMS: atom_id res chain seq x y z
N MET A 1 -4.25 22.10 14.33
CA MET A 1 -3.20 21.10 14.59
C MET A 1 -2.70 20.62 13.24
N THR A 2 -1.47 20.96 12.86
CA THR A 2 -0.85 20.47 11.62
C THR A 2 -0.40 19.03 11.84
N THR A 3 -1.17 18.08 11.34
CA THR A 3 -0.77 16.66 11.34
C THR A 3 0.53 16.52 10.55
N SER A 4 1.57 15.95 11.16
CA SER A 4 2.84 15.74 10.46
C SER A 4 2.62 14.88 9.22
N LYS A 5 3.33 15.17 8.13
CA LYS A 5 3.26 14.38 6.89
C LYS A 5 3.55 12.90 7.14
N TRP A 6 4.34 12.58 8.16
CA TRP A 6 4.65 11.22 8.60
C TRP A 6 3.45 10.53 9.24
N THR A 7 2.72 11.23 10.10
CA THR A 7 1.48 10.74 10.71
C THR A 7 0.42 10.47 9.64
N THR A 8 0.29 11.36 8.64
CA THR A 8 -0.61 11.15 7.49
C THR A 8 -0.21 9.91 6.68
N ALA A 9 1.09 9.68 6.48
CA ALA A 9 1.58 8.53 5.75
C ALA A 9 1.37 7.20 6.51
N LEU A 10 1.58 7.20 7.83
CA LEU A 10 1.30 6.04 8.67
C LEU A 10 -0.20 5.70 8.68
N ALA A 11 -1.07 6.71 8.80
CA ALA A 11 -2.51 6.52 8.67
C ALA A 11 -2.91 5.97 7.29
N ALA A 12 -2.24 6.41 6.21
CA ALA A 12 -2.43 5.85 4.88
C ALA A 12 -1.99 4.37 4.80
N CYS A 13 -0.96 3.95 5.54
CA CYS A 13 -0.61 2.52 5.62
C CYS A 13 -1.72 1.71 6.30
N ASP A 14 -2.33 2.22 7.36
CA ASP A 14 -3.41 1.53 8.08
C ASP A 14 -4.68 1.43 7.21
N GLU A 15 -5.02 2.50 6.48
CA GLU A 15 -6.12 2.47 5.52
C GLU A 15 -5.85 1.45 4.41
N LEU A 16 -4.61 1.38 3.90
CA LEU A 16 -4.24 0.42 2.87
C LEU A 16 -4.35 -1.04 3.37
N ASP A 17 -3.94 -1.32 4.60
CA ASP A 17 -4.08 -2.63 5.24
C ASP A 17 -5.56 -3.05 5.33
N ALA A 18 -6.42 -2.14 5.78
CA ALA A 18 -7.86 -2.38 5.88
C ALA A 18 -8.50 -2.63 4.49
N LEU A 19 -8.14 -1.83 3.48
CA LEU A 19 -8.64 -2.02 2.12
C LEU A 19 -8.22 -3.38 1.56
N LEU A 20 -6.96 -3.77 1.74
CA LEU A 20 -6.44 -5.07 1.28
C LEU A 20 -7.11 -6.24 2.01
N ALA A 21 -7.37 -6.12 3.32
CA ALA A 21 -8.07 -7.15 4.08
C ALA A 21 -9.52 -7.38 3.60
N THR A 22 -10.17 -6.34 3.07
CA THR A 22 -11.53 -6.42 2.51
C THR A 22 -11.59 -6.82 1.03
N ALA A 23 -10.44 -7.03 0.38
CA ALA A 23 -10.35 -7.22 -1.07
C ALA A 23 -10.78 -8.61 -1.58
N TYR A 24 -11.14 -9.54 -0.71
CA TYR A 24 -11.50 -10.92 -1.05
C TYR A 24 -13.02 -11.16 -0.93
N PRO A 25 -13.65 -12.04 -1.75
CA PRO A 25 -13.14 -12.74 -2.95
C PRO A 25 -13.50 -12.06 -4.29
N ALA A 26 -14.16 -10.90 -4.29
CA ALA A 26 -14.69 -10.31 -5.52
C ALA A 26 -13.89 -9.08 -5.99
N ALA A 27 -13.55 -9.06 -7.28
CA ALA A 27 -12.98 -7.89 -7.95
C ALA A 27 -13.93 -6.69 -7.82
N ASN A 28 -13.55 -5.72 -6.98
CA ASN A 28 -14.31 -4.49 -6.77
C ASN A 28 -13.56 -3.30 -7.38
N PRO A 29 -14.02 -2.73 -8.50
CA PRO A 29 -13.38 -1.56 -9.14
C PRO A 29 -13.28 -0.35 -8.21
N GLY A 30 -14.25 -0.17 -7.31
CA GLY A 30 -14.23 0.90 -6.31
C GLY A 30 -13.12 0.72 -5.27
N LEU A 31 -12.73 -0.52 -4.98
CA LEU A 31 -11.62 -0.81 -4.07
C LEU A 31 -10.27 -0.45 -4.70
N LEU A 32 -10.09 -0.74 -5.99
CA LEU A 32 -8.88 -0.35 -6.72
C LEU A 32 -8.69 1.17 -6.74
N ALA A 33 -9.78 1.92 -6.96
CA ALA A 33 -9.74 3.38 -6.92
C ALA A 33 -9.33 3.92 -5.54
N LYS A 34 -9.85 3.32 -4.46
CA LYS A 34 -9.47 3.66 -3.08
C LYS A 34 -8.00 3.36 -2.82
N ILE A 35 -7.53 2.17 -3.18
CA ILE A 35 -6.12 1.76 -3.03
C ILE A 35 -5.19 2.75 -3.74
N ARG A 36 -5.50 3.12 -4.99
CA ARG A 36 -4.71 4.10 -5.76
C ARG A 36 -4.67 5.48 -5.09
N LYS A 37 -5.79 5.93 -4.52
CA LYS A 37 -5.84 7.20 -3.77
C LYS A 37 -4.91 7.18 -2.56
N VAL A 38 -4.94 6.09 -1.78
CA VAL A 38 -4.08 5.92 -0.60
C VAL A 38 -2.61 5.83 -1.00
N VAL A 39 -2.31 5.11 -2.09
CA VAL A 39 -0.94 5.04 -2.65
C VAL A 39 -0.44 6.42 -3.08
N ALA A 40 -1.28 7.26 -3.68
CA ALA A 40 -0.89 8.63 -4.05
C ALA A 40 -0.50 9.46 -2.80
N THR A 41 -1.19 9.28 -1.67
CA THR A 41 -0.81 9.89 -0.39
C THR A 41 0.58 9.44 0.06
N LEU A 42 0.88 8.14 -0.03
CA LEU A 42 2.21 7.60 0.31
C LEU A 42 3.30 8.12 -0.64
N GLN A 43 2.99 8.28 -1.93
CA GLN A 43 3.93 8.84 -2.90
C GLN A 43 4.23 10.32 -2.65
N GLY A 44 3.29 11.07 -2.07
CA GLY A 44 3.46 12.48 -1.69
C GLY A 44 4.39 12.73 -0.49
N THR A 45 4.95 11.69 0.14
CA THR A 45 5.85 11.82 1.30
C THR A 45 7.22 12.41 0.96
N GLY A 46 7.63 12.30 -0.30
CA GLY A 46 8.96 12.70 -0.80
C GLY A 46 10.07 11.67 -0.52
N LEU A 47 9.75 10.50 0.05
CA LEU A 47 10.70 9.42 0.29
C LEU A 47 10.75 8.48 -0.93
N PRO A 48 11.89 8.38 -1.66
CA PRO A 48 11.98 7.56 -2.88
C PRO A 48 11.68 6.07 -2.64
N TYR A 49 12.09 5.56 -1.48
CA TYR A 49 11.82 4.17 -1.09
C TYR A 49 10.31 3.92 -0.92
N VAL A 50 9.63 4.78 -0.16
CA VAL A 50 8.17 4.71 0.07
C VAL A 50 7.42 4.84 -1.27
N GLN A 51 7.80 5.78 -2.11
CA GLN A 51 7.20 5.98 -3.44
C GLN A 51 7.27 4.72 -4.29
N THR A 52 8.44 4.08 -4.33
CA THR A 52 8.67 2.86 -5.10
C THR A 52 7.80 1.72 -4.58
N LYS A 53 7.82 1.46 -3.27
CA LYS A 53 7.05 0.38 -2.65
C LYS A 53 5.54 0.60 -2.76
N ALA A 54 5.07 1.84 -2.59
CA ALA A 54 3.66 2.18 -2.75
C ALA A 54 3.20 1.96 -4.20
N GLY A 55 4.04 2.32 -5.19
CA GLY A 55 3.79 2.03 -6.60
C GLY A 55 3.70 0.53 -6.89
N MET A 56 4.56 -0.27 -6.26
CA MET A 56 4.47 -1.74 -6.35
C MET A 56 3.16 -2.26 -5.79
N ILE A 57 2.66 -1.72 -4.67
CA ILE A 57 1.36 -2.13 -4.10
C ILE A 57 0.23 -1.83 -5.09
N ALA A 58 0.18 -0.63 -5.69
CA ALA A 58 -0.83 -0.31 -6.69
C ALA A 58 -0.80 -1.30 -7.88
N SER A 59 0.38 -1.58 -8.42
CA SER A 59 0.54 -2.55 -9.52
C SER A 59 0.07 -3.96 -9.13
N ARG A 60 0.40 -4.42 -7.92
CA ARG A 60 -0.03 -5.73 -7.41
C ARG A 60 -1.53 -5.78 -7.14
N ALA A 61 -2.12 -4.69 -6.65
CA ALA A 61 -3.56 -4.58 -6.43
C ALA A 61 -4.33 -4.62 -7.76
N GLU A 62 -3.80 -4.04 -8.83
CA GLU A 62 -4.38 -4.13 -10.17
C GLU A 62 -4.38 -5.56 -10.72
N ILE A 63 -3.30 -6.32 -10.47
CA ILE A 63 -3.21 -7.73 -10.85
C ILE A 63 -4.20 -8.55 -10.02
N TYR A 64 -4.22 -8.32 -8.70
CA TYR A 64 -5.10 -9.02 -7.75
C TYR A 64 -6.58 -8.79 -8.06
N LEU A 65 -6.99 -7.55 -8.26
CA LEU A 65 -8.40 -7.17 -8.52
C LEU A 65 -8.82 -7.40 -9.98
N SER A 66 -7.94 -7.87 -10.85
CA SER A 66 -8.29 -8.29 -12.20
C SER A 66 -8.53 -9.81 -12.23
N THR A 67 -9.79 -10.20 -12.42
CA THR A 67 -10.29 -11.59 -12.36
C THR A 67 -9.53 -12.58 -13.25
N GLN A 68 -8.89 -12.11 -14.33
CA GLN A 68 -8.10 -12.94 -15.25
C GLN A 68 -6.59 -12.91 -15.01
N ARG A 69 -6.07 -11.96 -14.22
CA ARG A 69 -4.62 -11.74 -14.08
C ARG A 69 -4.05 -12.39 -12.81
N HIS A 70 -4.79 -12.42 -11.70
CA HIS A 70 -4.30 -13.04 -10.46
C HIS A 70 -4.16 -14.56 -10.54
N THR A 71 -4.94 -15.22 -11.39
CA THR A 71 -4.85 -16.68 -11.62
C THR A 71 -3.55 -17.08 -12.33
N LYS A 72 -2.87 -16.13 -12.97
CA LYS A 72 -1.59 -16.33 -13.68
C LYS A 72 -0.37 -15.85 -12.88
N ALA A 73 -0.57 -15.26 -11.69
CA ALA A 73 0.52 -14.80 -10.85
C ALA A 73 1.15 -15.97 -10.07
N PRO A 74 2.50 -16.03 -9.94
CA PRO A 74 3.13 -17.02 -9.08
C PRO A 74 2.71 -16.83 -7.62
N GLY A 75 2.16 -17.88 -7.00
CA GLY A 75 1.53 -17.82 -5.68
C GLY A 75 0.06 -17.36 -5.66
N GLY A 76 -0.53 -17.07 -6.83
CA GLY A 76 -1.94 -16.75 -6.97
C GLY A 76 -2.37 -15.48 -6.22
N ALA A 77 -3.66 -15.41 -5.89
CA ALA A 77 -4.23 -14.31 -5.11
C ALA A 77 -3.56 -14.16 -3.73
N ASP A 78 -3.28 -15.27 -3.05
CA ASP A 78 -2.70 -15.27 -1.70
C ASP A 78 -1.26 -14.76 -1.69
N GLY A 79 -0.44 -15.14 -2.68
CA GLY A 79 0.93 -14.65 -2.81
C GLY A 79 0.99 -13.15 -3.08
N LEU A 80 0.08 -12.63 -3.92
CA LEU A 80 -0.05 -11.19 -4.17
C LEU A 80 -0.46 -10.45 -2.88
N MET A 81 -1.42 -10.98 -2.13
CA MET A 81 -1.82 -10.39 -0.85
C MET A 81 -0.70 -10.43 0.19
N GLN A 82 0.04 -11.54 0.26
CA GLN A 82 1.15 -11.68 1.18
C GLN A 82 2.26 -10.67 0.86
N GLU A 83 2.59 -10.50 -0.42
CA GLU A 83 3.58 -9.52 -0.88
C GLU A 83 3.14 -8.09 -0.54
N MET A 84 1.90 -7.71 -0.88
CA MET A 84 1.39 -6.37 -0.62
C MET A 84 1.34 -6.04 0.87
N ARG A 85 0.73 -6.92 1.67
CA ARG A 85 0.36 -6.64 3.06
C ARG A 85 1.51 -6.85 4.04
N TYR A 86 2.37 -7.85 3.82
CA TYR A 86 3.42 -8.18 4.78
C TYR A 86 4.81 -7.78 4.33
N ARG A 87 5.09 -7.72 3.02
CA ARG A 87 6.42 -7.37 2.52
C ARG A 87 6.53 -5.88 2.19
N LEU A 88 5.64 -5.39 1.34
CA LEU A 88 5.69 -4.01 0.86
C LEU A 88 5.22 -3.03 1.93
N LEU A 89 4.06 -3.27 2.55
CA LEU A 89 3.51 -2.37 3.55
C LEU A 89 4.37 -2.26 4.81
N SER A 90 4.90 -3.39 5.30
CA SER A 90 5.82 -3.39 6.45
C SER A 90 7.09 -2.60 6.16
N GLY A 91 7.67 -2.73 4.97
CA GLY A 91 8.84 -1.94 4.57
C GLY A 91 8.56 -0.44 4.49
N ILE A 92 7.37 -0.05 4.03
CA ILE A 92 6.93 1.35 4.04
C ILE A 92 6.79 1.87 5.48
N ARG A 93 6.14 1.10 6.36
CA ARG A 93 5.94 1.50 7.77
C ARG A 93 7.27 1.71 8.49
N GLU A 94 8.24 0.83 8.27
CA GLU A 94 9.57 0.96 8.87
C GLU A 94 10.28 2.22 8.39
N GLU A 95 10.31 2.47 7.07
CA GLU A 95 10.95 3.65 6.50
C GLU A 95 10.31 4.96 7.02
N LEU A 96 8.97 4.99 7.12
CA LEU A 96 8.24 6.13 7.66
C LEU A 96 8.55 6.37 9.14
N ARG A 97 8.69 5.30 9.93
CA ARG A 97 9.05 5.38 11.34
C ARG A 97 10.46 5.96 11.51
N VAL A 98 11.43 5.43 10.76
CA VAL A 98 12.82 5.93 10.75
C VAL A 98 12.87 7.41 10.33
N ALA A 99 12.14 7.79 9.28
CA ALA A 99 12.08 9.18 8.82
C ALA A 99 11.40 10.11 9.84
N GLN A 100 10.41 9.63 10.58
CA GLN A 100 9.77 10.39 11.66
C GLN A 100 10.74 10.64 12.82
N ASP A 101 11.50 9.62 13.23
CA ASP A 101 12.47 9.71 14.32
C ASP A 101 13.65 10.64 13.95
N GLN A 102 14.07 10.65 12.68
CA GLN A 102 15.13 11.54 12.18
C GLN A 102 14.66 12.98 11.92
N GLY A 103 13.39 13.17 11.57
CA GLY A 103 12.80 14.48 11.29
C GLY A 103 12.16 15.16 12.50
N GLY A 104 12.31 14.59 13.69
CA GLY A 104 11.74 15.06 14.96
C GLY A 104 12.66 15.94 15.83
N SER A 105 13.73 16.52 15.26
CA SER A 105 14.62 17.48 15.91
C SER A 105 14.36 18.91 15.46
#